data_AF-A0A534XTF8-F1
#
_entry.id   AF-A0A534XTF8-F1
#
_cell.length_a   1.000
_cell.length_b   1.000
_cell.length_c   1.000
_cell.angle_alpha   90.00
_cell.angle_beta   90.00
_cell.angle_gamma   90.00
#
_symmetry.space_group_name_H-M   'P 1'
#
loop_
_entity.id
_entity.type
_entity.pdbx_description
1 polymer ?
#
loop_
_entity_poly.entity_id
_entity_poly.type
_entity_poly.pdbx_seq_one_letter_code
_entity_poly.pdbx_strand_id
1 'polypeptide(L)'
;MIAKDDWRLTGNQANYMHGELLRFGPYKPRKKGSEHDHCEFCFRRFSSAARVNFCSEGFYTEDKRWICETCYEDFKVLFDWRLES
;
A
#
# COMPACT_ATOMS: atom_id res chain seq x y z
N MET A 1 -12.38 -1.80 -14.50
CA MET A 1 -11.36 -2.06 -15.54
C MET A 1 -10.25 -1.06 -15.31
N ILE A 2 -9.09 -1.52 -14.85
CA ILE A 2 -7.94 -0.63 -14.66
C ILE A 2 -7.41 -0.26 -16.03
N ALA A 3 -7.28 1.04 -16.28
CA ALA A 3 -6.75 1.53 -17.53
C ALA A 3 -5.30 1.04 -17.67
N LYS A 4 -4.93 0.62 -18.88
CA LYS A 4 -3.56 0.19 -19.19
C LYS A 4 -2.52 1.32 -18.98
N ASP A 5 -3.00 2.55 -18.80
CA ASP A 5 -2.25 3.80 -18.59
C ASP A 5 -2.53 4.42 -17.19
N ASP A 6 -2.81 3.59 -16.19
CA ASP A 6 -3.00 4.10 -14.82
C ASP A 6 -1.69 4.70 -14.28
N TRP A 7 -1.69 6.01 -14.00
CA TRP A 7 -0.51 6.76 -13.54
C TRP A 7 0.11 6.21 -12.25
N ARG A 8 -0.64 5.40 -11.48
CA ARG A 8 -0.15 4.72 -10.27
C ARG A 8 0.82 3.58 -10.60
N LEU A 9 0.78 3.05 -11.81
CA LEU A 9 1.65 1.97 -12.30
C LEU A 9 2.85 2.59 -13.04
N THR A 10 3.94 2.84 -12.32
CA THR A 10 5.19 3.39 -12.87
C THR A 10 6.10 2.30 -13.46
N GLY A 11 5.63 1.04 -13.50
CA GLY A 11 6.26 -0.10 -14.19
C GLY A 11 7.31 -0.84 -13.35
N ASN A 12 7.99 -0.17 -12.43
CA ASN A 12 8.96 -0.81 -11.55
C ASN A 12 8.32 -1.59 -10.39
N GLN A 13 7.07 -1.27 -10.02
CA GLN A 13 6.39 -1.89 -8.88
C GLN A 13 6.13 -3.39 -9.09
N ALA A 14 5.92 -3.80 -10.34
CA ALA A 14 5.71 -5.21 -10.69
C ALA A 14 6.91 -6.09 -10.30
N ASN A 15 8.13 -5.53 -10.24
CA ASN A 15 9.33 -6.30 -9.94
C ASN A 15 9.42 -6.74 -8.47
N TYR A 16 8.79 -6.01 -7.54
CA TYR A 16 8.93 -6.27 -6.11
C TYR A 16 7.59 -6.45 -5.38
N MET A 17 6.45 -6.09 -5.99
CA MET A 17 5.13 -6.28 -5.39
C MET A 17 4.39 -7.51 -5.92
N HIS A 18 4.81 -8.10 -7.05
CA HIS A 18 4.04 -9.20 -7.65
C HIS A 18 4.20 -10.50 -6.86
N GLY A 19 3.08 -11.10 -6.45
CA GLY A 19 3.02 -12.35 -5.67
C GLY A 19 3.36 -12.18 -4.19
N GLU A 20 3.48 -10.93 -3.70
CA GLU A 20 3.80 -10.66 -2.30
C GLU A 20 2.66 -11.06 -1.35
N LEU A 21 3.06 -11.39 -0.12
CA LEU A 21 2.17 -11.62 1.01
C LEU A 21 1.91 -10.30 1.73
N LEU A 22 0.64 -9.91 1.78
CA LEU A 22 0.17 -8.70 2.43
C LEU A 22 -0.54 -9.02 3.74
N ARG A 23 -0.32 -8.17 4.73
CA ARG A 23 -1.05 -8.17 6.00
C ARG A 23 -1.88 -6.90 6.08
N PHE A 24 -3.12 -7.01 6.55
CA PHE A 24 -3.95 -5.84 6.83
C PHE A 24 -3.82 -5.43 8.29
N GLY A 25 -3.65 -4.14 8.56
CA GLY A 25 -3.66 -3.65 9.93
C GLY A 25 -3.46 -2.14 10.07
N PRO A 26 -3.45 -1.65 11.32
CA PRO A 26 -3.24 -0.24 11.61
C PRO A 26 -1.80 0.17 11.30
N TYR A 27 -1.66 1.38 10.75
CA TYR A 27 -0.37 1.95 10.40
C TYR A 27 0.52 2.12 11.63
N LYS A 28 1.72 1.53 11.54
CA LYS A 28 2.76 1.62 12.56
C LYS A 28 4.06 2.11 11.93
N PRO A 29 4.52 3.32 12.29
CA PRO A 29 5.72 3.88 11.68
C PRO A 29 6.95 3.02 11.97
N ARG A 30 7.84 2.89 10.99
CA ARG A 30 9.09 2.11 11.15
C ARG A 30 9.99 2.66 12.26
N LYS A 31 10.00 3.98 12.42
CA LYS A 31 10.75 4.71 13.44
C LYS A 31 9.80 5.64 14.19
N LYS A 32 9.97 5.74 15.52
CA LYS A 32 9.20 6.67 16.36
C LYS A 32 9.36 8.10 15.83
N GLY A 33 8.26 8.73 15.42
CA GLY A 33 8.24 10.06 14.82
C GLY A 33 8.33 10.10 13.28
N SER A 34 8.36 8.96 12.59
CA SER A 34 8.28 8.92 11.12
C SER A 34 6.82 9.05 10.67
N GLU A 35 6.46 10.18 10.07
CA GLU A 35 5.14 10.40 9.45
C GLU A 35 5.23 10.43 7.91
N HIS A 36 6.26 9.78 7.36
CA HIS A 36 6.62 9.84 5.95
C HIS A 36 6.17 8.63 5.13
N ASP A 37 5.64 7.58 5.77
CA ASP A 37 5.18 6.41 5.04
C ASP A 37 3.94 6.77 4.22
N HIS A 38 3.95 6.33 2.97
CA HIS A 38 2.94 6.60 1.98
C HIS A 38 2.63 5.33 1.19
N CYS A 39 1.49 5.33 0.50
CA CYS A 39 1.14 4.25 -0.40
C CYS A 39 2.13 4.17 -1.57
N GLU A 40 2.65 2.97 -1.85
CA GLU A 40 3.60 2.72 -2.96
C GLU A 40 3.03 3.08 -4.36
N PHE A 41 1.70 3.16 -4.48
CA PHE A 41 1.01 3.38 -5.75
C PHE A 41 0.50 4.81 -5.92
N CYS A 42 -0.29 5.29 -4.95
CA CYS A 42 -0.93 6.60 -5.04
C CYS A 42 -0.27 7.68 -4.17
N PHE A 43 0.84 7.37 -3.50
CA PHE A 43 1.55 8.27 -2.59
C PHE A 43 0.68 8.87 -1.46
N ARG A 44 -0.45 8.24 -1.15
CA ARG A 44 -1.32 8.68 -0.05
C ARG A 44 -0.62 8.45 1.28
N ARG A 45 -0.54 9.50 2.10
CA ARG A 45 0.18 9.49 3.38
C ARG A 45 -0.56 8.65 4.43
N PHE A 46 0.22 7.97 5.26
CA PHE A 46 -0.29 7.26 6.44
C PHE A 46 -0.03 8.05 7.72
N SER A 47 -0.92 7.91 8.69
CA SER A 47 -0.75 8.50 10.02
C SER A 47 -1.30 7.57 11.07
N SER A 48 -0.60 7.43 12.19
CA SER A 48 -1.09 6.64 13.33
C SER A 48 -2.24 7.33 14.06
N ALA A 49 -2.46 8.63 13.78
CA ALA A 49 -3.61 9.38 14.25
C ALA A 49 -4.67 9.46 13.15
N ALA A 50 -5.95 9.41 13.52
CA ALA A 50 -7.05 9.69 12.60
C ALA A 50 -6.97 11.16 12.13
N ARG A 51 -6.47 11.38 10.92
CA ARG A 51 -6.33 12.70 10.30
C ARG A 51 -7.05 12.73 8.95
N VAL A 52 -7.65 13.87 8.64
CA VAL A 52 -8.33 14.08 7.35
C VAL A 52 -7.29 13.98 6.22
N ASN A 53 -7.61 13.20 5.18
CA ASN A 53 -6.73 12.88 4.05
C ASN A 53 -5.55 11.93 4.33
N PHE A 54 -5.49 11.27 5.49
CA PHE A 54 -4.49 10.24 5.79
C PHE A 54 -5.14 8.86 5.93
N CYS A 55 -4.38 7.83 5.58
CA CYS A 55 -4.75 6.44 5.89
C CYS A 55 -4.26 6.09 7.30
N SER A 56 -5.16 5.62 8.17
CA SER A 56 -4.81 5.07 9.47
C SER A 56 -4.52 3.57 9.42
N GLU A 57 -4.99 2.90 8.37
CA GLU A 57 -4.96 1.45 8.20
C GLU A 57 -4.71 1.13 6.72
N GLY A 58 -4.15 -0.05 6.46
CA GLY A 58 -3.89 -0.50 5.11
C GLY A 58 -3.20 -1.85 5.06
N PHE A 59 -2.85 -2.25 3.85
CA PHE A 59 -2.09 -3.46 3.60
C PHE A 59 -0.61 -3.14 3.62
N TYR A 60 0.19 -4.05 4.17
CA TYR A 60 1.64 -3.92 4.18
C TYR A 60 2.35 -5.25 3.95
N THR A 61 3.49 -5.18 3.28
CA THR A 61 4.43 -6.31 3.14
C THR A 61 5.31 -6.43 4.39
N GLU A 62 6.08 -7.52 4.49
CA GLU A 62 7.06 -7.70 5.57
C GLU A 62 8.08 -6.54 5.66
N ASP A 63 8.47 -5.97 4.52
CA ASP A 63 9.33 -4.78 4.41
C ASP A 63 8.66 -3.47 4.88
N LYS A 64 7.39 -3.51 5.32
CA LYS A 64 6.55 -2.35 5.65
C LYS A 64 6.29 -1.40 4.46
N ARG A 65 6.19 -1.94 3.23
CA ARG A 65 5.66 -1.18 2.10
C ARG A 65 4.14 -1.08 2.26
N TRP A 66 3.63 0.14 2.40
CA TRP A 66 2.20 0.36 2.65
C TRP A 66 1.41 0.51 1.37
N ILE A 67 0.19 -0.02 1.38
CA ILE A 67 -0.77 0.01 0.28
C ILE A 67 -2.12 0.40 0.89
N CYS A 68 -2.73 1.47 0.40
CA CYS A 68 -4.06 1.84 0.87
C CYS A 68 -5.11 0.86 0.33
N GLU A 69 -6.24 0.73 1.01
CA GLU A 69 -7.32 -0.19 0.65
C GLU A 69 -7.76 -0.03 -0.82
N THR A 70 -7.87 1.21 -1.31
CA THR A 70 -8.24 1.49 -2.70
C THR A 70 -7.24 0.91 -3.70
N CYS A 71 -5.93 1.08 -3.44
CA CYS A 71 -4.90 0.52 -4.33
C CYS A 71 -4.82 -1.00 -4.19
N TYR A 72 -5.09 -1.54 -2.99
CA TYR A 72 -5.20 -2.98 -2.80
C TYR A 72 -6.32 -3.56 -3.66
N GLU A 73 -7.55 -3.03 -3.54
CA GLU A 73 -8.71 -3.52 -4.28
C GLU A 73 -8.53 -3.43 -5.80
N ASP A 74 -7.90 -2.36 -6.27
CA ASP A 74 -7.59 -2.16 -7.68
C ASP A 74 -6.54 -3.19 -8.17
N PHE A 75 -5.44 -3.34 -7.44
CA PHE A 75 -4.26 -4.04 -7.95
C PHE A 75 -4.11 -5.49 -7.46
N LYS A 76 -4.94 -5.98 -6.51
CA LYS A 76 -4.85 -7.34 -5.96
C LYS A 76 -4.82 -8.44 -7.01
N VAL A 77 -5.62 -8.30 -8.07
CA VAL A 77 -5.66 -9.27 -9.19
C VAL A 77 -4.47 -9.09 -10.12
N LEU A 78 -4.05 -7.84 -10.35
CA LEU A 78 -2.94 -7.51 -11.25
C LEU A 78 -1.58 -7.99 -10.71
N PHE A 79 -1.41 -7.93 -9.40
CA PHE A 79 -0.17 -8.30 -8.71
C PHE A 79 -0.24 -9.67 -8.03
N ASP A 80 -1.32 -10.43 -8.19
CA ASP A 80 -1.51 -11.74 -7.54
C ASP A 80 -1.24 -11.69 -6.02
N TRP A 81 -1.71 -10.63 -5.35
CA TRP A 81 -1.44 -10.45 -3.92
C TRP A 81 -2.18 -11.48 -3.07
N ARG A 82 -1.46 -12.03 -2.09
CA ARG A 82 -2.01 -12.98 -1.13
C ARG A 82 -2.16 -12.31 0.21
N LEU A 83 -3.27 -12.55 0.89
CA LEU A 83 -3.45 -12.12 2.27
C LEU A 83 -2.95 -13.20 3.21
N GLU A 84 -2.14 -12.79 4.18
CA GLU A 84 -1.86 -13.65 5.32
C GLU A 84 -3.09 -13.69 6.23
N SER A 85 -3.65 -14.88 6.42
CA SER A 85 -4.83 -15.17 7.26
C SER A 85 -4.49 -15.28 8.73
#